data_AF-A0A9R1V5T2-F1
#
_entry.id   AF-A0A9R1V5T2-F1
#
_cell.length_a   1.000
_cell.length_b   1.000
_cell.length_c   1.000
_cell.angle_alpha   90.00
_cell.angle_beta   90.00
_cell.angle_gamma   90.00
#
_symmetry.space_group_name_H-M   'P 1'
#
loop_
_entity.id
_entity.type
_entity.pdbx_description
1 polymer ?
#
loop_
_entity_poly.entity_id
_entity_poly.type
_entity_poly.pdbx_seq_one_letter_code
_entity_poly.pdbx_strand_id
1 'polypeptide(L)'
;MSNDEEALKWASLEKLPIFYRLRKGLLFGSKGPSNEVDVIDLGFEQRQHLVDRLVKVVDEDNEKFLLKLRNIIDRFIFQLFQWIKYKVTSDF
;
A
#
# COMPACT_ATOMS: atom_id res chain seq x y z
N MET A 1 -2.36 11.27 19.41
CA MET A 1 -3.52 10.57 18.82
C MET A 1 -3.62 9.23 19.52
N SER A 2 -4.82 8.78 19.89
CA SER A 2 -5.01 7.45 20.49
C SER A 2 -4.79 6.39 19.41
N ASN A 3 -4.25 5.23 19.79
CA ASN A 3 -4.09 4.05 18.93
C ASN A 3 -5.40 3.66 18.21
N ASP A 4 -6.55 3.97 18.83
CA ASP A 4 -7.89 3.68 18.28
C ASP A 4 -8.22 4.49 17.03
N GLU A 5 -7.74 5.74 16.94
CA GLU A 5 -7.98 6.60 15.79
C GLU A 5 -7.19 6.12 14.57
N GLU A 6 -5.96 5.63 14.81
CA GLU A 6 -5.13 5.02 13.78
C GLU A 6 -5.69 3.68 13.31
N ALA A 7 -6.18 2.84 14.23
CA ALA A 7 -6.85 1.60 13.89
C ALA A 7 -8.09 1.82 13.01
N LEU A 8 -8.84 2.90 13.25
CA LEU A 8 -10.01 3.26 12.44
C LEU A 8 -9.63 3.69 11.00
N LYS A 9 -8.52 4.42 10.85
CA LYS A 9 -7.97 4.79 9.54
C LYS A 9 -7.49 3.54 8.79
N TRP A 10 -6.80 2.62 9.46
CA TRP A 10 -6.40 1.33 8.88
C TRP A 10 -7.60 0.50 8.43
N ALA A 11 -8.64 0.40 9.26
CA ALA A 11 -9.87 -0.33 8.92
C ALA A 11 -10.63 0.27 7.71
N SER A 12 -10.42 1.56 7.43
CA SER A 12 -11.03 2.26 6.28
C SER A 12 -10.23 2.08 4.99
N LEU A 13 -8.91 1.87 5.08
CA LEU A 13 -8.03 1.52 3.96
C LEU A 13 -8.07 0.03 3.63
N GLU A 14 -8.25 -0.83 4.64
CA GLU A 14 -8.93 -2.10 4.44
C GLU A 14 -10.35 -1.84 3.88
N LYS A 15 -11.25 -2.75 3.53
CA LYS A 15 -12.50 -2.39 2.78
C LYS A 15 -12.33 -1.75 1.38
N LEU A 16 -11.27 -0.98 1.07
CA LEU A 16 -11.03 -0.45 -0.27
C LEU A 16 -10.81 -1.62 -1.26
N PRO A 17 -11.23 -1.48 -2.53
CA PRO A 17 -10.86 -2.42 -3.59
C PRO A 17 -9.34 -2.53 -3.69
N ILE A 18 -8.83 -3.69 -4.10
CA ILE A 18 -7.38 -4.01 -4.01
C ILE A 18 -6.49 -3.02 -4.76
N PHE A 19 -6.97 -2.47 -5.88
CA PHE A 19 -6.26 -1.41 -6.59
C PHE A 19 -6.03 -0.17 -5.72
N TYR A 20 -7.06 0.30 -5.03
CA TYR A 20 -6.98 1.46 -4.16
C TYR A 20 -6.18 1.16 -2.88
N ARG A 21 -6.21 -0.07 -2.37
CA ARG A 21 -5.35 -0.53 -1.26
C ARG A 21 -3.85 -0.47 -1.57
N LEU A 22 -3.47 -0.77 -2.80
CA LEU A 22 -2.06 -0.70 -3.23
C LEU A 22 -1.58 0.75 -3.39
N ARG A 23 -2.51 1.67 -3.64
CA ARG A 23 -2.23 3.05 -3.99
C ARG A 23 -2.34 4.00 -2.80
N LYS A 24 -3.24 3.71 -1.86
CA LYS A 24 -3.48 4.52 -0.67
C LYS A 24 -2.79 3.89 0.55
N GLY A 25 -2.00 4.69 1.26
CA GLY A 25 -1.32 4.26 2.48
C GLY A 25 -1.25 5.38 3.51
N LEU A 26 -0.87 5.05 4.74
CA LEU A 26 -0.63 6.04 5.77
C LEU A 26 0.86 6.41 5.82
N LEU A 27 1.17 7.69 5.62
CA LEU A 27 2.51 8.23 5.76
C LEU A 27 2.63 8.94 7.11
N PHE A 28 3.53 8.45 7.96
CA PHE A 28 3.85 9.11 9.22
C PHE A 28 4.82 10.27 8.97
N GLY A 29 4.53 11.46 9.49
CA GLY A 29 5.50 12.55 9.56
C GLY A 29 6.54 12.32 10.67
N SER A 30 7.62 13.09 10.68
CA SER A 30 8.70 12.96 11.68
C SER A 30 8.24 13.21 13.12
N LYS A 31 7.16 14.00 13.34
CA LYS A 31 6.58 14.32 14.67
C LYS A 31 5.07 14.57 14.65
N GLY A 32 4.32 14.07 13.66
CA GLY A 32 2.94 14.50 13.39
C GLY A 32 1.96 13.36 13.03
N PRO A 33 0.66 13.68 12.89
CA PRO A 33 -0.40 12.72 12.58
C PRO A 33 -0.12 11.95 11.29
N SER A 34 -0.57 10.69 11.24
CA SER A 34 -0.56 9.90 10.02
C SER A 34 -1.52 10.50 8.99
N ASN A 35 -0.99 10.80 7.81
CA ASN A 35 -1.76 11.31 6.68
C ASN A 35 -1.99 10.19 5.68
N GLU A 36 -3.22 10.07 5.20
CA GLU A 36 -3.50 9.24 4.04
C GLU A 36 -2.83 9.87 2.82
N VAL A 37 -2.04 9.08 2.10
CA VAL A 37 -1.34 9.51 0.90
C VAL A 37 -1.68 8.61 -0.26
N ASP A 38 -1.71 9.20 -1.45
CA ASP A 38 -1.62 8.47 -2.70
C ASP A 38 -0.15 8.29 -3.07
N VAL A 39 0.32 7.06 -3.23
CA VAL A 39 1.73 6.80 -3.55
C VAL A 39 2.11 7.39 -4.92
N ILE A 40 1.14 7.55 -5.84
CA ILE A 40 1.37 8.16 -7.16
C ILE A 40 1.53 9.68 -7.05
N ASP A 41 0.78 10.31 -6.16
CA ASP A 41 0.78 11.78 -6.00
C ASP A 41 1.93 12.27 -5.11
N LEU A 42 2.77 11.38 -4.58
CA LEU A 42 3.94 11.75 -3.78
C LEU A 42 5.00 12.50 -4.62
N GLY A 43 5.46 13.62 -4.10
CA GLY A 43 6.61 14.35 -4.63
C GLY A 43 7.92 13.55 -4.53
N PHE A 44 8.96 13.96 -5.24
CA PHE A 44 10.26 13.26 -5.24
C PHE A 44 10.85 13.09 -3.84
N GLU A 45 10.89 14.17 -3.05
CA GLU A 45 11.42 14.16 -1.68
C GLU A 45 10.61 13.24 -0.74
N GLN A 46 9.28 13.23 -0.87
CA GLN A 46 8.41 12.36 -0.08
C GLN A 46 8.61 10.88 -0.46
N ARG A 47 8.80 10.58 -1.75
CA ARG A 47 9.15 9.24 -2.21
C ARG A 47 10.51 8.80 -1.68
N GLN A 48 11.50 9.68 -1.71
CA GLN A 48 12.83 9.39 -1.18
C GLN A 48 12.77 9.12 0.33
N HIS A 49 12.05 9.93 1.11
CA HIS A 49 11.85 9.68 2.53
C HIS A 49 11.07 8.39 2.83
N LEU A 50 10.08 8.04 2.01
CA LEU A 50 9.36 6.77 2.14
C LEU A 50 10.32 5.60 1.94
N VAL A 51 11.12 5.63 0.87
CA VAL A 51 12.12 4.60 0.56
C VAL A 51 13.19 4.54 1.65
N ASP A 52 13.74 5.68 2.10
CA ASP A 52 14.77 5.72 3.14
C ASP A 52 14.29 5.12 4.47
N ARG A 53 12.99 5.28 4.80
CA ARG A 53 12.42 4.61 5.97
C ARG A 53 12.27 3.12 5.77
N LEU A 54 11.71 2.70 4.63
CA LEU A 54 11.58 1.27 4.30
C LEU A 54 12.95 0.58 4.26
N VAL A 55 13.97 1.27 3.74
CA VAL A 55 15.36 0.82 3.64
C VAL A 55 16.17 1.18 4.88
N LYS A 56 15.58 1.66 5.99
CA LYS A 56 16.25 1.77 7.29
C LYS A 56 15.81 0.72 8.30
N VAL A 57 14.72 0.00 8.08
CA VAL A 57 14.26 -1.13 8.92
C VAL A 57 15.10 -2.40 8.68
N VAL A 58 16.33 -2.25 8.19
CA VAL A 58 17.10 -3.28 7.46
C VAL A 58 17.59 -4.43 8.32
N ASP A 59 17.76 -4.27 9.63
CA ASP A 59 18.47 -5.28 10.39
C ASP A 59 17.63 -6.52 10.77
N GLU A 60 16.28 -6.48 10.76
CA GLU A 60 15.48 -7.67 11.14
C GLU A 60 14.27 -8.01 10.23
N ASP A 61 13.71 -7.07 9.44
CA ASP A 61 12.37 -7.27 8.85
C ASP A 61 12.24 -7.00 7.33
N ASN A 62 13.32 -6.63 6.63
CA ASN A 62 13.24 -6.24 5.22
C ASN A 62 12.89 -7.38 4.27
N GLU A 63 13.48 -8.57 4.45
CA GLU A 63 13.15 -9.72 3.61
C GLU A 63 11.67 -10.10 3.78
N LYS A 64 11.19 -10.12 5.03
CA LYS A 64 9.79 -10.41 5.37
C LYS A 64 8.83 -9.36 4.81
N PHE A 65 9.22 -8.09 4.86
CA PHE A 65 8.49 -6.98 4.25
C PHE A 65 8.41 -7.13 2.72
N LEU A 66 9.54 -7.38 2.05
CA LEU A 66 9.61 -7.56 0.60
C LEU A 66 8.83 -8.80 0.14
N LEU A 67 8.88 -9.90 0.90
CA LEU A 67 8.06 -11.09 0.66
C LEU A 67 6.57 -10.81 0.79
N LYS A 68 6.14 -10.06 1.82
CA LYS A 68 4.74 -9.63 1.95
C LYS A 68 4.32 -8.73 0.79
N LEU A 69 5.14 -7.75 0.42
CA LEU A 69 4.87 -6.85 -0.70
C LEU A 69 4.73 -7.62 -2.02
N ARG A 70 5.66 -8.53 -2.30
CA ARG A 70 5.60 -9.43 -3.47
C ARG A 70 4.32 -10.24 -3.50
N ASN A 71 3.94 -10.87 -2.39
CA ASN A 71 2.72 -11.66 -2.27
C ASN A 71 1.43 -10.85 -2.51
N ILE A 72 1.44 -9.55 -2.22
CA ILE A 72 0.31 -8.65 -2.49
C ILE A 72 0.27 -8.32 -3.99
N ILE A 73 1.42 -7.97 -4.59
CA ILE A 73 1.53 -7.66 -6.02
C ILE A 73 1.13 -8.86 -6.88
N ASP A 74 1.63 -10.06 -6.56
CA ASP A 74 1.32 -11.29 -7.30
C ASP A 74 -0.19 -11.59 -7.27
N ARG A 75 -0.83 -11.43 -6.11
CA ARG A 75 -2.28 -11.58 -5.98
C ARG A 75 -3.05 -10.53 -6.78
N PHE A 76 -2.59 -9.28 -6.76
CA PHE A 76 -3.24 -8.22 -7.53
C PHE A 76 -3.13 -8.46 -9.04
N ILE A 77 -1.94 -8.79 -9.55
CA ILE A 77 -1.72 -9.11 -10.96
C ILE A 77 -2.60 -10.30 -11.37
N PHE A 78 -2.67 -11.33 -10.54
CA PHE A 78 -3.53 -12.48 -10.80
C PHE A 78 -5.00 -12.07 -10.89
N GLN A 79 -5.53 -11.31 -9.93
CA GLN A 79 -6.92 -10.85 -9.95
C GLN A 79 -7.24 -9.92 -11.11
N LEU A 80 -6.33 -9.00 -11.43
CA LEU A 80 -6.46 -8.11 -12.57
C LEU A 80 -6.51 -8.92 -13.87
N PHE A 81 -5.66 -9.93 -14.01
CA PHE A 81 -5.67 -10.83 -15.17
C PHE A 81 -6.98 -11.62 -15.28
N GLN A 82 -7.49 -12.17 -14.17
CA GLN A 82 -8.79 -12.86 -14.18
C GLN A 82 -9.93 -11.91 -14.55
N TRP A 83 -9.93 -10.69 -14.04
CA TRP A 83 -10.93 -9.68 -14.37
C TRP A 83 -10.90 -9.28 -15.84
N ILE A 84 -9.70 -9.02 -16.40
CA ILE A 84 -9.52 -8.74 -17.83
C ILE A 84 -10.01 -9.93 -18.66
N LYS A 85 -9.60 -11.16 -18.30
CA LYS A 85 -10.02 -12.37 -18.98
C LYS A 85 -11.54 -12.48 -19.00
N TYR A 86 -12.21 -12.38 -17.84
CA TYR A 86 -13.67 -12.42 -17.73
C TYR A 86 -14.33 -11.37 -18.62
N LYS A 87 -13.87 -10.11 -18.57
CA LYS A 87 -14.42 -9.03 -19.40
C LYS A 87 -14.28 -9.31 -20.90
N VAL A 88 -13.09 -9.72 -21.34
CA VAL A 88 -12.83 -10.03 -22.76
C VAL A 88 -13.62 -11.25 -23.25
N THR A 89 -13.78 -12.28 -22.42
CA THR A 89 -14.53 -13.50 -22.79
C THR A 89 -16.04 -13.40 -22.59
N SER A 90 -16.52 -12.45 -21.80
CA SER A 90 -17.96 -12.25 -21.54
C SER A 90 -18.62 -11.29 -22.55
N ASP A 91 -17.82 -10.57 -23.32
CA ASP A 91 -18.27 -9.71 -24.43
C ASP A 91 -18.42 -10.52 -25.76
N PHE A 92 -18.37 -11.86 -25.69
CA PHE A 92 -18.69 -12.83 -26.76
C PHE A 92 -19.80 -13.79 -26.34
#